data_AF-A0A518ENW0-F1
#
_entry.id   AF-A0A518ENW0-F1
#
_cell.length_a   1.000
_cell.length_b   1.000
_cell.length_c   1.000
_cell.angle_alpha   90.00
_cell.angle_beta   90.00
_cell.angle_gamma   90.00
#
_symmetry.space_group_name_H-M   'P 1'
#
loop_
_entity.id
_entity.type
_entity.pdbx_description
1 polymer ?
#
loop_
_entity_poly.entity_id
_entity_poly.type
_entity_poly.pdbx_seq_one_letter_code
_entity_poly.pdbx_strand_id
1 'polypeptide(L)'
;MFHWIQKHPIIAALATYLILCACVSTSPEAVQQHRWWATLGPVLPHDSFPADCTLCHEGAAWNDLKSDFAFDHLRETGVALNGAHEAASCLRCHNDRGPIEVFTARGCAGCHEDVHLGQLGSNCLECHTETNWRPFGMFELHQQTRFPLLGVHAAVSCRTCHPGAEIGRFVPTPIECVDCHQGDLGNANNPNHQALGWTFDCNRCHQPTIWNAAELDPNFPN
;
A
#
# COMPACT_ATOMS: atom_id res chain seq x y z
N MET A 1 -34.68 9.80 -75.37
CA MET A 1 -35.73 9.84 -74.34
C MET A 1 -35.15 10.60 -73.16
N PHE A 2 -35.66 11.80 -72.90
CA PHE A 2 -35.48 12.71 -71.75
C PHE A 2 -34.07 12.78 -71.10
N HIS A 3 -33.27 13.82 -71.41
CA HIS A 3 -33.28 15.16 -70.78
C HIS A 3 -32.94 15.14 -69.28
N TRP A 4 -32.06 15.95 -68.69
CA TRP A 4 -31.05 16.96 -69.10
C TRP A 4 -30.64 17.65 -67.77
N ILE A 5 -29.35 18.00 -67.57
CA ILE A 5 -28.78 19.16 -66.79
C ILE A 5 -29.14 19.27 -65.29
N GLN A 6 -28.37 19.86 -64.34
CA GLN A 6 -27.31 20.87 -64.23
C GLN A 6 -26.45 20.46 -63.00
N LYS A 7 -25.11 20.53 -62.99
CA LYS A 7 -24.24 21.72 -62.93
C LYS A 7 -24.45 22.62 -61.68
N HIS A 8 -23.34 22.77 -60.93
CA HIS A 8 -22.86 24.00 -60.25
C HIS A 8 -23.27 24.25 -58.76
N PRO A 9 -22.58 25.15 -58.01
CA PRO A 9 -21.60 24.81 -56.96
C PRO A 9 -21.83 25.67 -55.67
N ILE A 10 -20.84 25.69 -54.76
CA ILE A 10 -20.58 26.75 -53.74
C ILE A 10 -21.53 26.81 -52.50
N ILE A 11 -20.94 27.15 -51.35
CA ILE A 11 -21.53 27.72 -50.10
C ILE A 11 -22.08 26.62 -49.15
N ALA A 12 -21.69 26.42 -47.89
CA ALA A 12 -21.20 27.32 -46.85
C ALA A 12 -20.25 26.61 -45.87
N ALA A 13 -19.31 27.39 -45.34
CA ALA A 13 -18.58 27.09 -44.12
C ALA A 13 -19.53 26.95 -42.92
N LEU A 14 -19.37 25.90 -42.14
CA LEU A 14 -19.76 25.85 -40.73
C LEU A 14 -18.58 25.30 -39.93
N ALA A 15 -17.65 26.20 -39.62
CA ALA A 15 -16.80 26.07 -38.46
C ALA A 15 -17.69 26.19 -37.23
N THR A 16 -17.86 25.10 -36.47
CA THR A 16 -18.06 25.05 -35.01
C THR A 16 -18.48 23.63 -34.62
N TYR A 17 -17.50 22.76 -34.39
CA TYR A 17 -17.70 21.65 -33.46
C TYR A 17 -16.71 21.85 -32.32
N LEU A 18 -17.16 22.65 -31.34
CA LEU A 18 -16.63 22.71 -29.99
C LEU A 18 -16.76 21.32 -29.37
N ILE A 19 -15.71 20.50 -29.44
CA ILE A 19 -15.54 19.40 -28.49
C ILE A 19 -14.94 20.03 -27.23
N LEU A 20 -15.84 20.51 -26.38
CA LEU A 20 -15.59 20.71 -24.96
C LEU A 20 -15.28 19.34 -24.34
N CYS A 21 -14.02 18.90 -24.44
CA CYS A 21 -13.47 17.99 -23.43
C CYS A 21 -13.11 18.85 -22.23
N ALA A 22 -14.14 19.22 -21.48
CA ALA A 22 -14.00 19.79 -20.16
C ALA A 22 -13.46 18.67 -19.25
N CYS A 23 -12.14 18.66 -19.05
CA CYS A 23 -11.50 17.94 -17.96
C CYS A 23 -11.86 18.66 -16.66
N VAL A 24 -13.10 18.45 -16.19
CA VAL A 24 -13.58 18.91 -14.90
C VAL A 24 -13.42 17.76 -13.90
N SER A 25 -12.64 18.08 -12.87
CA SER A 25 -12.60 17.48 -11.54
C SER A 25 -12.36 15.96 -11.44
N THR A 26 -11.11 15.61 -11.12
CA THR A 26 -10.85 14.60 -10.11
C THR A 26 -11.34 15.11 -8.76
N SER A 27 -12.50 14.66 -8.28
CA SER A 27 -12.78 14.55 -6.85
C SER A 27 -12.79 13.07 -6.45
N PRO A 28 -12.15 12.69 -5.33
CA PRO A 28 -11.94 11.29 -4.94
C PRO A 28 -13.13 10.68 -4.18
N GLU A 29 -14.36 10.90 -4.63
CA GLU A 29 -15.55 10.52 -3.86
C GLU A 29 -16.63 9.91 -4.76
N ALA A 30 -16.56 8.60 -4.95
CA ALA A 30 -17.72 7.80 -5.37
C ALA A 30 -17.82 6.54 -4.50
N VAL A 31 -17.72 6.71 -3.18
CA VAL A 31 -18.44 5.82 -2.25
C VAL A 31 -19.91 6.18 -2.42
N GLN A 32 -20.76 5.19 -2.67
CA GLN A 32 -22.20 5.37 -2.79
C GLN A 32 -22.74 5.96 -1.47
N GLN A 33 -22.88 7.29 -1.42
CA GLN A 33 -23.32 7.98 -0.22
C GLN A 33 -24.75 7.53 0.10
N HIS A 34 -24.94 7.03 1.32
CA HIS A 34 -26.27 6.79 1.87
C HIS A 34 -27.05 8.10 1.77
N ARG A 35 -28.10 8.07 0.93
CA ARG A 35 -29.09 9.12 0.60
C ARG A 35 -28.81 10.50 1.20
N TRP A 36 -28.19 11.36 0.39
CA TRP A 36 -27.93 12.77 0.66
C TRP A 36 -29.22 13.57 0.89
N TRP A 37 -29.39 14.21 2.05
CA TRP A 37 -30.43 15.21 2.28
C TRP A 37 -29.82 16.61 2.20
N ALA A 38 -30.18 17.35 1.14
CA ALA A 38 -29.57 18.62 0.75
C ALA A 38 -29.64 19.75 1.80
N THR A 39 -30.44 19.61 2.86
CA THR A 39 -30.60 20.59 3.95
C THR A 39 -29.92 20.20 5.26
N LEU A 40 -29.40 18.97 5.38
CA LEU A 40 -28.93 18.41 6.65
C LEU A 40 -27.49 17.88 6.62
N GLY A 41 -26.81 17.94 5.46
CA GLY A 41 -25.46 17.38 5.32
C GLY A 41 -25.43 15.85 5.51
N PRO A 42 -24.25 15.24 5.75
CA PRO A 42 -24.19 13.84 6.12
C PRO A 42 -24.87 13.65 7.49
N VAL A 43 -26.10 13.16 7.48
CA VAL A 43 -26.84 12.81 8.69
C VAL A 43 -26.11 11.65 9.35
N LEU A 44 -25.47 11.90 10.50
CA LEU A 44 -24.97 10.81 11.33
C LEU A 44 -26.14 9.86 11.63
N PRO A 45 -25.95 8.52 11.54
CA PRO A 45 -27.01 7.59 11.91
C PRO A 45 -27.29 7.71 13.42
N HIS A 46 -28.34 8.44 13.79
CA HIS A 46 -28.72 8.69 15.18
C HIS A 46 -29.24 7.42 15.87
N ASP A 47 -29.53 6.37 15.10
CA ASP A 47 -29.80 5.02 15.59
C ASP A 47 -28.54 4.28 16.07
N SER A 48 -27.37 4.72 15.61
CA SER A 48 -26.07 4.09 15.86
C SER A 48 -25.22 4.84 16.89
N PHE A 49 -25.63 6.05 17.28
CA PHE A 49 -25.00 6.88 18.32
C PHE A 49 -25.90 6.92 19.58
N PRO A 50 -25.33 7.15 20.79
CA PRO A 50 -26.09 7.14 22.04
C PRO A 50 -27.27 8.11 21.99
N ALA A 51 -28.33 7.78 22.73
CA ALA A 51 -29.58 8.53 22.77
C ALA A 51 -29.46 9.94 23.40
N ASP A 52 -28.28 10.31 23.90
CA ASP A 52 -28.02 11.65 24.42
C ASP A 52 -27.62 12.61 23.31
N CYS A 53 -28.62 13.33 22.79
CA CYS A 53 -28.45 14.33 21.75
C CYS A 53 -27.48 15.45 22.15
N THR A 54 -27.31 15.73 23.46
CA THR A 54 -26.46 16.82 23.96
C THR A 54 -24.97 16.57 23.75
N LEU A 55 -24.62 15.34 23.36
CA LEU A 55 -23.27 14.98 22.94
C LEU A 55 -22.79 15.86 21.78
N CYS A 56 -23.63 16.05 20.76
CA CYS A 56 -23.28 16.77 19.53
C CYS A 56 -24.06 18.07 19.36
N HIS A 57 -25.28 18.16 19.91
CA HIS A 57 -26.17 19.29 19.73
C HIS A 57 -26.18 20.24 20.93
N GLU A 58 -26.40 21.52 20.66
CA GLU A 58 -26.68 22.53 21.67
C GLU A 58 -27.89 23.37 21.28
N GLY A 59 -28.41 24.18 22.19
CA GLY A 59 -29.54 25.05 21.89
C GLY A 59 -30.86 24.30 21.70
N ALA A 60 -31.82 24.98 21.06
CA ALA A 60 -33.19 24.49 20.89
C ALA A 60 -33.49 24.03 19.45
N ALA A 61 -32.55 24.18 18.51
CA ALA A 61 -32.72 23.81 17.12
C ALA A 61 -31.88 22.57 16.76
N TRP A 62 -32.43 21.69 15.91
CA TRP A 62 -31.78 20.43 15.51
C TRP A 62 -30.48 20.61 14.71
N ASN A 63 -30.29 21.78 14.11
CA ASN A 63 -29.14 22.13 13.30
C ASN A 63 -28.06 22.90 14.09
N ASP A 64 -28.27 23.11 15.39
CA ASP A 64 -27.27 23.71 16.27
C ASP A 64 -26.33 22.61 16.76
N LEU A 65 -25.09 22.62 16.27
CA LEU A 65 -24.02 21.73 16.70
C LEU A 65 -23.09 22.47 17.66
N LYS A 66 -22.60 21.77 18.67
CA LYS A 66 -21.58 22.29 19.58
C LYS A 66 -20.35 22.73 18.81
N SER A 67 -20.08 24.04 18.83
CA SER A 67 -18.92 24.62 18.15
C SER A 67 -17.58 24.15 18.74
N ASP A 68 -17.58 23.73 20.00
CA ASP A 68 -16.46 23.18 20.75
C ASP A 68 -16.54 21.66 20.93
N PHE A 69 -17.31 20.98 20.07
CA PHE A 69 -17.49 19.52 20.16
C PHE A 69 -16.13 18.81 20.21
N ALA A 70 -15.83 18.26 21.38
CA ALA A 70 -14.66 17.43 21.64
C ALA A 70 -15.14 16.12 22.27
N PHE A 71 -14.91 15.01 21.58
CA PHE A 71 -15.24 13.68 22.06
C PHE A 71 -13.95 12.95 22.46
N ASP A 72 -13.76 12.76 23.77
CA ASP A 72 -12.67 11.96 24.31
C ASP A 72 -13.03 10.48 24.24
N HIS A 73 -12.61 9.82 23.17
CA HIS A 73 -12.98 8.44 22.90
C HIS A 73 -12.53 7.48 24.01
N LEU A 74 -11.36 7.71 24.61
CA LEU A 74 -10.85 6.88 25.71
C LEU A 74 -11.69 7.07 26.97
N ARG A 75 -11.96 8.32 27.36
CA ARG A 75 -12.73 8.60 28.57
C ARG A 75 -14.18 8.11 28.47
N GLU A 76 -14.81 8.26 27.32
CA GLU A 76 -16.24 7.95 27.14
C GLU A 76 -16.50 6.47 26.82
N THR A 77 -15.58 5.79 26.15
CA THR A 77 -15.80 4.40 25.68
C THR A 77 -14.79 3.39 26.23
N GLY A 78 -13.70 3.85 26.84
CA GLY A 78 -12.57 3.01 27.22
C GLY A 78 -11.65 2.63 26.06
N VAL A 79 -11.93 3.08 24.83
CA VAL A 79 -11.11 2.80 23.64
C VAL A 79 -10.32 4.03 23.26
N ALA A 80 -8.99 3.96 23.33
CA ALA A 80 -8.12 5.00 22.79
C ALA A 80 -8.04 4.89 21.27
N LEU A 81 -8.21 6.02 20.59
CA LEU A 81 -7.78 6.17 19.21
C LEU A 81 -6.33 6.62 19.25
N ASN A 82 -5.46 5.91 18.54
CA ASN A 82 -4.03 6.20 18.53
C ASN A 82 -3.56 6.53 17.11
N GLY A 83 -2.60 7.45 17.00
CA GLY A 83 -1.94 7.73 15.74
C GLY A 83 -2.91 8.29 14.69
N ALA A 84 -2.90 7.73 13.49
CA ALA A 84 -3.76 8.20 12.40
C ALA A 84 -5.27 8.01 12.70
N HIS A 85 -5.63 7.12 13.63
CA HIS A 85 -7.02 6.94 14.04
C HIS A 85 -7.58 8.12 14.83
N GLU A 86 -6.73 8.92 15.51
CA GLU A 86 -7.17 10.11 16.26
C GLU A 86 -7.79 11.17 15.34
N ALA A 87 -7.33 11.23 14.08
CA ALA A 87 -7.83 12.15 13.07
C ALA A 87 -8.98 11.56 12.23
N ALA A 88 -9.41 10.33 12.51
CA ALA A 88 -10.47 9.69 11.73
C ALA A 88 -11.84 10.32 12.06
N SER A 89 -12.59 10.67 11.03
CA SER A 89 -13.99 11.10 11.21
C SER A 89 -14.83 9.94 11.78
N CYS A 90 -15.80 10.22 12.65
CA CYS A 90 -16.60 9.21 13.35
C CYS A 90 -17.17 8.12 12.42
N LEU A 91 -17.68 8.52 11.25
CA LEU A 91 -18.30 7.61 10.28
C LEU A 91 -17.32 6.65 9.58
N ARG A 92 -16.00 6.82 9.75
CA ARG A 92 -15.01 5.84 9.26
C ARG A 92 -15.17 4.50 9.98
N CYS A 93 -15.59 4.53 11.25
CA CYS A 93 -15.81 3.36 12.09
C CYS A 93 -17.30 3.13 12.37
N HIS A 94 -18.02 4.18 12.77
CA HIS A 94 -19.45 4.12 13.10
C HIS A 94 -20.30 4.30 11.84
N ASN A 95 -20.45 3.23 11.08
CA ASN A 95 -21.21 3.23 9.83
C ASN A 95 -22.11 2.00 9.72
N ASP A 96 -22.78 1.90 8.58
CA ASP A 96 -23.76 0.88 8.24
C ASP A 96 -23.18 -0.53 8.08
N ARG A 97 -21.85 -0.71 8.16
CA ARG A 97 -21.23 -2.05 8.14
C ARG A 97 -21.64 -2.87 9.36
N GLY A 98 -22.01 -2.23 10.47
CA GLY A 98 -22.51 -2.89 11.68
C GLY A 98 -21.71 -2.51 12.94
N PRO A 99 -21.86 -3.28 14.04
CA PRO A 99 -21.21 -2.98 15.31
C PRO A 99 -19.68 -2.97 15.19
N ILE A 100 -19.05 -1.95 15.75
CA ILE A 100 -17.59 -1.74 15.62
C ILE A 100 -16.80 -2.90 16.23
N GLU A 101 -17.33 -3.56 17.26
CA GLU A 101 -16.71 -4.70 17.94
C GLU A 101 -16.49 -5.88 16.99
N VAL A 102 -17.32 -6.03 15.96
CA VAL A 102 -17.20 -7.12 14.98
C VAL A 102 -15.97 -6.94 14.09
N PHE A 103 -15.68 -5.69 13.71
CA PHE A 103 -14.53 -5.36 12.86
C PHE A 103 -13.24 -5.34 13.67
N THR A 104 -13.25 -4.70 14.84
CA THR A 104 -12.06 -4.59 15.69
C THR A 104 -11.60 -5.95 16.22
N ALA A 105 -12.51 -6.92 16.40
CA ALA A 105 -12.16 -8.31 16.71
C ALA A 105 -11.28 -8.99 15.64
N ARG A 106 -11.28 -8.49 14.40
CA ARG A 106 -10.42 -8.97 13.29
C ARG A 106 -9.09 -8.20 13.20
N GLY A 107 -8.81 -7.32 14.16
CA GLY A 107 -7.63 -6.46 14.18
C GLY A 107 -7.60 -5.52 12.97
N CYS A 108 -6.40 -5.26 12.45
CA CYS A 108 -6.19 -4.37 11.31
C CYS A 108 -7.01 -4.79 10.08
N ALA A 109 -7.10 -6.09 9.82
CA ALA A 109 -7.82 -6.68 8.68
C ALA A 109 -9.36 -6.52 8.77
N GLY A 110 -9.88 -6.06 9.90
CA GLY A 110 -11.29 -5.71 10.03
C GLY A 110 -11.71 -4.51 9.18
N CYS A 111 -10.76 -3.59 8.94
CA CYS A 111 -11.00 -2.35 8.22
C CYS A 111 -10.01 -2.13 7.05
N HIS A 112 -8.77 -2.59 7.19
CA HIS A 112 -7.72 -2.40 6.20
C HIS A 112 -7.53 -3.65 5.36
N GLU A 113 -7.46 -3.48 4.04
CA GLU A 113 -7.10 -4.57 3.13
C GLU A 113 -5.61 -4.91 3.26
N ASP A 114 -5.30 -6.21 3.24
CA ASP A 114 -3.92 -6.68 3.24
C ASP A 114 -3.35 -6.69 1.81
N VAL A 115 -2.54 -5.69 1.51
CA VAL A 115 -1.83 -5.57 0.23
C VAL A 115 -0.78 -6.66 0.03
N HIS A 116 -0.36 -7.34 1.10
CA HIS A 116 0.57 -8.46 1.06
C HIS A 116 -0.11 -9.78 0.70
N LEU A 117 -1.45 -9.80 0.59
CA LEU A 117 -2.24 -10.99 0.21
C LEU A 117 -1.95 -12.22 1.09
N GLY A 118 -1.71 -12.00 2.38
CA GLY A 118 -1.42 -13.02 3.38
C GLY A 118 0.01 -13.54 3.38
N GLN A 119 0.90 -13.01 2.53
CA GLN A 119 2.28 -13.50 2.40
C GLN A 119 3.14 -13.28 3.65
N LEU A 120 2.85 -12.23 4.42
CA LEU A 120 3.61 -11.84 5.61
C LEU A 120 2.88 -12.12 6.92
N GLY A 121 1.77 -12.88 6.87
CA GLY A 121 0.92 -13.14 8.03
C GLY A 121 0.03 -11.94 8.42
N SER A 122 -0.67 -12.07 9.54
CA SER A 122 -1.68 -11.09 9.98
C SER A 122 -1.20 -10.09 11.02
N ASN A 123 0.06 -10.18 11.46
CA ASN A 123 0.61 -9.30 12.49
C ASN A 123 1.17 -8.01 11.87
N CYS A 124 0.28 -7.12 11.43
CA CYS A 124 0.66 -5.89 10.72
C CYS A 124 1.64 -5.01 11.53
N LEU A 125 1.53 -5.06 12.87
CA LEU A 125 2.33 -4.23 13.79
C LEU A 125 3.80 -4.66 13.92
N GLU A 126 4.17 -5.80 13.34
CA GLU A 126 5.57 -6.21 13.22
C GLU A 126 6.36 -5.26 12.31
N CYS A 127 5.66 -4.66 11.34
CA CYS A 127 6.26 -3.86 10.27
C CYS A 127 5.66 -2.46 10.15
N HIS A 128 4.41 -2.25 10.56
CA HIS A 128 3.70 -0.99 10.42
C HIS A 128 3.32 -0.41 11.78
N THR A 129 3.23 0.91 11.87
CA THR A 129 2.62 1.58 13.03
C THR A 129 1.35 2.28 12.62
N GLU A 130 0.39 2.34 13.56
CA GLU A 130 -0.86 3.07 13.39
C GLU A 130 -0.66 4.59 13.26
N THR A 131 0.55 5.11 13.51
CA THR A 131 0.86 6.54 13.37
C THR A 131 1.02 6.99 11.93
N ASN A 132 1.77 6.25 11.10
CA ASN A 132 2.09 6.68 9.74
C ASN A 132 2.14 5.56 8.70
N TRP A 133 1.95 4.32 9.13
CA TRP A 133 1.92 3.11 8.30
C TRP A 133 3.18 2.87 7.44
N ARG A 134 4.29 3.55 7.69
CA ARG A 134 5.56 3.30 6.99
C ARG A 134 6.16 1.99 7.50
N PRO A 135 6.64 1.11 6.60
CA PRO A 135 7.28 -0.13 7.01
C PRO A 135 8.61 0.14 7.72
N PHE A 136 8.91 -0.65 8.75
CA PHE A 136 10.18 -0.63 9.49
C PHE A 136 10.69 -2.05 9.77
N GLY A 137 11.95 -2.20 10.22
CA GLY A 137 12.47 -3.48 10.74
C GLY A 137 12.85 -4.54 9.70
N MET A 138 12.71 -4.26 8.40
CA MET A 138 12.93 -5.26 7.34
C MET A 138 14.35 -5.86 7.34
N PHE A 139 15.36 -5.06 7.69
CA PHE A 139 16.74 -5.53 7.75
C PHE A 139 16.94 -6.51 8.90
N GLU A 140 16.43 -6.18 10.08
CA GLU A 140 16.47 -7.00 11.29
C GLU A 140 15.69 -8.31 11.11
N LEU A 141 14.56 -8.26 10.39
CA LEU A 141 13.80 -9.45 10.02
C LEU A 141 14.63 -10.37 9.11
N HIS A 142 15.32 -9.82 8.10
CA HIS A 142 16.19 -10.63 7.23
C HIS A 142 17.32 -11.32 8.01
N GLN A 143 17.86 -10.71 9.07
CA GLN A 143 18.88 -11.35 9.92
C GLN A 143 18.39 -12.64 10.60
N GLN A 144 17.07 -12.82 10.70
CA GLN A 144 16.43 -14.00 11.30
C GLN A 144 16.06 -15.05 10.24
N THR A 145 16.28 -14.76 8.96
CA THR A 145 15.99 -15.67 7.85
C THR A 145 17.23 -16.47 7.43
N ARG A 146 17.05 -17.35 6.45
CA ARG A 146 18.16 -18.05 5.78
C ARG A 146 19.01 -17.15 4.87
N PHE A 147 18.62 -15.89 4.67
CA PHE A 147 19.36 -14.92 3.86
C PHE A 147 19.54 -13.59 4.60
N PRO A 148 20.48 -13.53 5.57
CA PRO A 148 20.85 -12.27 6.20
C PRO A 148 21.37 -11.28 5.15
N LEU A 149 20.84 -10.06 5.16
CA LEU A 149 21.32 -9.01 4.26
C LEU A 149 22.68 -8.53 4.74
N LEU A 150 23.73 -8.94 4.04
CA LEU A 150 25.12 -8.61 4.34
C LEU A 150 25.73 -7.78 3.21
N GLY A 151 26.54 -6.79 3.61
CA GLY A 151 27.26 -5.90 2.69
C GLY A 151 26.35 -5.33 1.61
N VAL A 152 26.64 -5.71 0.37
CA VAL A 152 25.99 -5.13 -0.82
C VAL A 152 24.58 -5.65 -1.05
N HIS A 153 24.26 -6.84 -0.55
CA HIS A 153 22.89 -7.34 -0.55
C HIS A 153 21.96 -6.48 0.33
N ALA A 154 22.50 -5.79 1.33
CA ALA A 154 21.75 -4.82 2.12
C ALA A 154 21.53 -3.48 1.39
N ALA A 155 22.28 -3.21 0.31
CA ALA A 155 22.23 -1.95 -0.42
C ALA A 155 21.43 -2.03 -1.73
N VAL A 156 21.14 -3.24 -2.23
CA VAL A 156 20.31 -3.40 -3.44
C VAL A 156 18.84 -3.11 -3.14
N SER A 157 18.12 -2.67 -4.15
CA SER A 157 16.67 -2.49 -4.04
C SER A 157 15.98 -3.81 -3.72
N CYS A 158 14.98 -3.80 -2.82
CA CYS A 158 14.20 -4.98 -2.47
C CYS A 158 13.61 -5.70 -3.69
N ARG A 159 13.23 -4.93 -4.73
CA ARG A 159 12.65 -5.45 -5.97
C ARG A 159 13.61 -6.31 -6.79
N THR A 160 14.91 -6.16 -6.57
CA THR A 160 15.93 -6.96 -7.26
C THR A 160 15.76 -8.43 -6.93
N CYS A 161 15.42 -8.74 -5.68
CA CYS A 161 15.15 -10.10 -5.25
C CYS A 161 13.65 -10.41 -5.28
N HIS A 162 12.79 -9.47 -4.85
CA HIS A 162 11.34 -9.64 -4.76
C HIS A 162 10.58 -8.87 -5.85
N PRO A 163 10.36 -9.46 -7.05
CA PRO A 163 9.51 -8.89 -8.08
C PRO A 163 8.09 -8.64 -7.55
N GLY A 164 7.72 -7.36 -7.38
CA GLY A 164 6.45 -6.96 -6.79
C GLY A 164 6.57 -6.31 -5.40
N ALA A 165 7.78 -6.14 -4.86
CA ALA A 165 8.00 -5.39 -3.61
C ALA A 165 7.40 -3.97 -3.68
N GLU A 166 7.40 -3.36 -4.86
CA GLU A 166 6.80 -2.04 -5.13
C GLU A 166 5.27 -1.99 -4.92
N ILE A 167 4.60 -3.14 -4.99
CA ILE A 167 3.17 -3.29 -4.70
C ILE A 167 2.93 -4.13 -3.44
N GLY A 168 3.95 -4.30 -2.59
CA GLY A 168 3.84 -5.02 -1.32
C GLY A 168 3.86 -6.54 -1.46
N ARG A 169 4.25 -7.11 -2.59
CA ARG A 169 4.37 -8.57 -2.75
C ARG A 169 5.79 -9.04 -2.46
N PHE A 170 5.92 -9.96 -1.51
CA PHE A 170 7.19 -10.52 -1.04
C PHE A 170 7.11 -12.04 -1.12
N VAL A 171 7.03 -12.55 -2.36
CA VAL A 171 7.12 -14.00 -2.59
C VAL A 171 8.51 -14.50 -2.21
N PRO A 172 8.64 -15.76 -1.71
CA PRO A 172 9.94 -16.36 -1.45
C PRO A 172 10.82 -16.35 -2.71
N THR A 173 12.09 -16.04 -2.52
CA THR A 173 13.07 -15.93 -3.60
C THR A 173 14.12 -17.03 -3.47
N PRO A 174 14.74 -17.44 -4.57
CA PRO A 174 15.95 -18.25 -4.48
C PRO A 174 17.02 -17.54 -3.65
N ILE A 175 17.81 -18.30 -2.91
CA ILE A 175 18.83 -17.76 -2.00
C ILE A 175 20.22 -18.38 -2.24
N GLU A 176 20.33 -19.35 -3.13
CA GLU A 176 21.63 -19.90 -3.50
C GLU A 176 22.35 -18.90 -4.40
N CYS A 177 23.67 -18.75 -4.19
CA CYS A 177 24.46 -17.71 -4.87
C CYS A 177 24.28 -17.77 -6.40
N VAL A 178 24.30 -18.98 -6.96
CA VAL A 178 24.23 -19.22 -8.41
C VAL A 178 22.86 -18.89 -9.01
N ASP A 179 21.78 -18.94 -8.23
CA ASP A 179 20.44 -18.64 -8.74
C ASP A 179 20.31 -17.17 -9.19
N CYS A 180 21.10 -16.27 -8.59
CA CYS A 180 21.19 -14.87 -8.96
C CYS A 180 22.47 -14.54 -9.75
N HIS A 181 23.59 -15.19 -9.43
CA HIS A 181 24.91 -14.87 -9.97
C HIS A 181 25.39 -15.84 -11.08
N GLN A 182 24.48 -16.58 -11.72
CA GLN A 182 24.84 -17.48 -12.83
C GLN A 182 25.60 -16.78 -13.96
N GLY A 183 25.23 -15.53 -14.26
CA GLY A 183 25.92 -14.70 -15.25
C GLY A 183 27.34 -14.35 -14.82
N ASP A 184 27.53 -13.98 -13.55
CA ASP A 184 28.86 -13.66 -13.01
C ASP A 184 29.77 -14.90 -13.00
N LEU A 185 29.22 -16.06 -12.62
CA LEU A 185 29.93 -17.35 -12.68
C LEU A 185 30.41 -17.68 -14.10
N GLY A 186 29.55 -17.46 -15.10
CA GLY A 186 29.89 -17.72 -16.51
C GLY A 186 30.90 -16.73 -17.10
N ASN A 187 30.93 -15.50 -16.59
CA ASN A 187 31.84 -14.44 -17.05
C ASN A 187 33.18 -14.43 -16.31
N ALA A 188 33.29 -15.13 -15.18
CA ALA A 188 34.50 -15.20 -14.39
C ALA A 188 35.62 -15.96 -15.15
N ASN A 189 36.67 -15.23 -15.55
CA ASN A 189 37.80 -15.77 -16.31
C ASN A 189 39.14 -15.71 -15.55
N ASN A 190 39.17 -15.12 -14.36
CA ASN A 190 40.37 -15.04 -13.53
C ASN A 190 40.03 -15.19 -12.04
N PRO A 191 40.01 -16.41 -11.49
CA PRO A 191 40.18 -17.69 -12.19
C PRO A 191 38.94 -18.09 -13.02
N ASN A 192 39.12 -18.94 -14.02
CA ASN A 192 38.00 -19.49 -14.78
C ASN A 192 37.29 -20.59 -13.97
N HIS A 193 36.13 -20.25 -13.41
CA HIS A 193 35.40 -21.12 -12.50
C HIS A 193 34.88 -22.39 -13.20
N GLN A 194 34.41 -22.26 -14.44
CA GLN A 194 33.88 -23.37 -15.22
C GLN A 194 34.97 -24.39 -15.57
N ALA A 195 36.14 -23.93 -16.00
CA ALA A 195 37.27 -24.79 -16.35
C ALA A 195 37.82 -25.55 -15.13
N LEU A 196 37.69 -24.97 -13.93
CA LEU A 196 38.15 -25.55 -12.67
C LEU A 196 37.08 -26.35 -11.93
N GLY A 197 35.83 -26.35 -12.42
CA GLY A 197 34.69 -27.01 -11.76
C GLY A 197 34.19 -26.30 -10.49
N TRP A 198 34.63 -25.07 -10.21
CA TRP A 198 34.25 -24.27 -9.05
C TRP A 198 32.91 -23.56 -9.29
N THR A 199 31.85 -24.35 -9.38
CA THR A 199 30.50 -23.89 -9.75
C THR A 199 29.51 -23.87 -8.59
N PHE A 200 29.97 -24.23 -7.40
CA PHE A 200 29.22 -24.30 -6.15
C PHE A 200 30.17 -23.95 -4.98
N ASP A 201 29.66 -23.94 -3.74
CA ASP A 201 30.41 -23.57 -2.53
C ASP A 201 31.12 -22.21 -2.63
N CYS A 202 30.40 -21.21 -3.17
CA CYS A 202 30.94 -19.88 -3.45
C CYS A 202 31.58 -19.24 -2.20
N ASN A 203 31.02 -19.53 -1.02
CA ASN A 203 31.48 -19.02 0.28
C ASN A 203 32.86 -19.52 0.71
N ARG A 204 33.42 -20.55 0.06
CA ARG A 204 34.79 -21.00 0.28
C ARG A 204 35.83 -19.92 -0.04
N CYS A 205 35.51 -19.08 -1.02
CA CYS A 205 36.40 -18.03 -1.50
C CYS A 205 35.75 -16.64 -1.45
N HIS A 206 34.43 -16.54 -1.61
CA HIS A 206 33.71 -15.27 -1.69
C HIS A 206 32.96 -14.96 -0.39
N GLN A 207 33.02 -13.70 0.05
CA GLN A 207 32.22 -13.22 1.16
C GLN A 207 31.19 -12.20 0.66
N PRO A 208 29.91 -12.28 1.08
CA PRO A 208 28.86 -11.37 0.60
C PRO A 208 29.03 -9.93 1.11
N THR A 209 30.02 -9.70 1.99
CA THR A 209 30.30 -8.41 2.64
C THR A 209 31.21 -7.49 1.83
N ILE A 210 32.04 -8.02 0.91
CA ILE A 210 32.99 -7.24 0.10
C ILE A 210 33.05 -7.72 -1.36
N TRP A 211 33.13 -6.79 -2.31
CA TRP A 211 33.26 -7.11 -3.74
C TRP A 211 34.68 -7.50 -4.17
N ASN A 212 35.69 -7.15 -3.38
CA ASN A 212 37.08 -7.09 -3.85
C ASN A 212 38.03 -7.82 -2.90
N ALA A 213 37.86 -9.13 -2.74
CA ALA A 213 38.93 -10.10 -2.54
C ALA A 213 38.29 -11.47 -2.35
N ALA A 214 38.55 -12.40 -3.27
CA ALA A 214 38.34 -13.80 -2.99
C ALA A 214 39.57 -14.27 -2.21
N GLU A 215 39.42 -14.54 -0.92
CA GLU A 215 40.46 -15.11 -0.08
C GLU A 215 40.03 -16.50 0.35
N LEU A 216 40.93 -17.48 0.28
CA LEU A 216 40.64 -18.81 0.81
C LEU A 216 40.40 -18.69 2.31
N ASP A 217 39.20 -19.00 2.77
CA ASP A 217 38.93 -19.09 4.21
C ASP A 217 39.71 -20.28 4.79
N PRO A 218 40.74 -20.04 5.63
CA PRO A 218 41.56 -21.12 6.18
C PRO A 218 40.81 -21.99 7.20
N ASN A 219 39.60 -21.58 7.63
CA ASN A 219 38.77 -22.28 8.60
C ASN A 219 37.62 -23.07 7.95
N PHE A 220 37.49 -23.07 6.62
CA PHE A 220 36.45 -23.85 5.95
C PHE A 220 36.80 -25.35 6.04
N PRO A 221 35.95 -26.19 6.67
CA PRO A 221 36.22 -27.62 6.77
C PRO A 221 36.16 -28.26 5.38
N ASN A 222 37.12 -29.15 5.09
CA ASN A 222 37.16 -29.95 3.86
C ASN A 222 35.92 -30.83 3.68
#